data_AF-A0A536UYD7-F1
#
_entry.id   AF-A0A536UYD7-F1
#
_cell.length_a   1.000
_cell.length_b   1.000
_cell.length_c   1.000
_cell.angle_alpha   90.00
_cell.angle_beta   90.00
_cell.angle_gamma   90.00
#
_symmetry.space_group_name_H-M   'P 1'
#
loop_
_entity.id
_entity.type
_entity.pdbx_description
1 polymer ?
#
loop_
_entity_poly.entity_id
_entity_poly.type
_entity_poly.pdbx_seq_one_letter_code
_entity_poly.pdbx_strand_id
1 'polypeptide(L)'
;MPVLDAVLAPDASSVRTPWSEFWRKFRKQHVAVAAGLFVLLLVLIAVIAPWVVPYDAENFFDYDSLNALPSMKHWFGVDPLGRDIFSRILMGARISLTAGFVSVAVGALIGTGLGLVAGYYEG
;
A
#
# COMPACT_ATOMS: atom_id res chain seq x y z
N MET A 1 -14.51 48.73 -39.55
CA MET A 1 -14.09 48.55 -38.15
C MET A 1 -14.26 47.07 -37.79
N PRO A 2 -13.19 46.24 -37.84
CA PRO A 2 -13.28 44.79 -37.60
C PRO A 2 -12.49 44.34 -36.34
N VAL A 3 -12.36 45.18 -35.32
CA VAL A 3 -11.45 44.94 -34.18
C VAL A 3 -12.18 44.42 -32.92
N LEU A 4 -13.50 44.24 -32.98
CA LEU A 4 -14.32 43.96 -31.79
C LEU A 4 -14.68 42.47 -31.58
N ASP A 5 -14.60 41.62 -32.61
CA ASP A 5 -15.02 40.22 -32.51
C ASP A 5 -13.95 39.29 -31.93
N ALA A 6 -12.68 39.72 -31.88
CA ALA A 6 -11.55 38.91 -31.41
C ALA A 6 -11.40 38.87 -29.88
N VAL A 7 -12.15 39.69 -29.12
CA VAL A 7 -11.99 39.85 -27.66
C VAL A 7 -12.93 38.93 -26.86
N LEU A 8 -13.89 38.25 -27.50
CA LEU A 8 -14.95 37.49 -26.82
C LEU A 8 -14.91 35.97 -27.03
N ALA A 9 -13.73 35.40 -27.27
CA ALA A 9 -13.54 33.98 -26.98
C ALA A 9 -12.98 33.88 -25.56
N PRO A 10 -13.80 33.70 -24.50
CA PRO A 10 -13.27 33.22 -23.25
C PRO A 10 -12.56 31.91 -23.57
N ASP A 11 -11.22 31.92 -23.46
CA ASP A 11 -10.42 30.70 -23.56
C ASP A 11 -11.09 29.68 -22.66
N ALA A 12 -11.66 28.64 -23.29
CA ALA A 12 -12.22 27.48 -22.63
C ALA A 12 -11.06 26.68 -22.02
N SER A 13 -10.32 27.32 -21.11
CA SER A 13 -9.35 26.71 -20.24
C SER A 13 -10.16 25.76 -19.37
N SER A 14 -10.23 24.51 -19.82
CA SER A 14 -10.89 23.43 -19.11
C SER A 14 -10.46 23.51 -17.64
N VAL A 15 -11.38 23.80 -16.73
CA VAL A 15 -11.10 23.75 -15.30
C VAL A 15 -10.78 22.29 -15.00
N ARG A 16 -9.49 21.96 -14.97
CA ARG A 16 -9.04 20.58 -14.79
C ARG A 16 -9.29 20.20 -13.35
N THR A 17 -9.97 19.07 -13.14
CA THR A 17 -10.24 18.58 -11.79
C THR A 17 -8.91 18.29 -11.08
N PRO A 18 -8.78 18.58 -9.78
CA PRO A 18 -7.58 18.26 -9.00
C PRO A 18 -7.17 16.78 -9.13
N TRP A 19 -8.15 15.90 -9.31
CA TRP A 19 -7.96 14.47 -9.54
C TRP A 19 -7.27 14.13 -10.87
N SER A 20 -7.66 14.82 -11.95
CA SER A 20 -7.06 14.64 -13.28
C SER A 20 -5.61 15.14 -13.32
N GLU A 21 -5.34 16.27 -12.66
CA GLU A 21 -3.99 16.81 -12.46
C GLU A 21 -3.09 15.82 -11.69
N PHE A 22 -3.60 15.28 -10.58
CA PHE A 22 -2.88 14.29 -9.76
C PHE A 22 -2.54 13.04 -10.56
N TRP A 23 -3.51 12.43 -11.23
CA TRP A 23 -3.30 11.19 -11.99
C TRP A 23 -2.30 11.37 -13.13
N ARG A 24 -2.35 12.52 -13.80
CA ARG A 24 -1.39 12.89 -14.84
C ARG A 24 0.03 13.02 -14.29
N LYS A 25 0.21 13.69 -13.14
CA LYS A 25 1.51 13.85 -12.48
C LYS A 25 2.03 12.51 -11.97
N PHE A 26 1.18 11.72 -11.33
CA PHE A 26 1.52 10.39 -10.82
C PHE A 26 2.05 9.47 -11.92
N ARG A 27 1.33 9.37 -13.05
CA ARG A 27 1.77 8.53 -14.20
C ARG A 27 3.04 9.03 -14.88
N LYS A 28 3.35 10.33 -14.81
CA LYS A 28 4.58 10.89 -15.38
C LYS A 28 5.80 10.65 -14.49
N GLN A 29 5.61 10.43 -13.19
CA GLN A 29 6.70 10.23 -12.25
C GLN A 29 7.00 8.73 -12.09
N HIS A 30 8.04 8.26 -12.77
CA HIS A 30 8.46 6.84 -12.78
C HIS A 30 8.70 6.28 -11.36
N VAL A 31 9.29 7.07 -10.46
CA VAL A 31 9.49 6.67 -9.05
C VAL A 31 8.15 6.44 -8.33
N ALA A 32 7.17 7.31 -8.54
CA ALA A 32 5.85 7.19 -7.91
C ALA A 32 5.10 5.95 -8.42
N VAL A 33 5.16 5.69 -9.73
CA VAL A 33 4.55 4.50 -10.32
C VAL A 33 5.23 3.23 -9.81
N ALA A 34 6.56 3.19 -9.77
CA ALA A 34 7.31 2.02 -9.28
C ALA A 34 6.99 1.74 -7.80
N ALA A 35 6.98 2.76 -6.96
CA ALA A 35 6.61 2.62 -5.54
C ALA A 35 5.15 2.16 -5.39
N GLY A 36 4.22 2.75 -6.15
CA GLY A 36 2.81 2.35 -6.13
C GLY A 36 2.60 0.90 -6.56
N LEU A 37 3.31 0.44 -7.60
CA LEU A 37 3.25 -0.94 -8.06
C LEU A 37 3.82 -1.91 -7.02
N PHE A 38 4.94 -1.54 -6.37
CA PHE A 38 5.53 -2.35 -5.31
C PHE A 38 4.59 -2.49 -4.11
N VAL A 39 3.99 -1.39 -3.65
CA VAL A 39 2.99 -1.42 -2.58
C VAL A 39 1.78 -2.28 -2.98
N LEU A 40 1.28 -2.12 -4.21
CA LEU A 40 0.18 -2.94 -4.72
C LEU A 40 0.52 -4.43 -4.70
N LEU A 41 1.74 -4.80 -5.08
CA LEU A 41 2.23 -6.18 -5.03
C LEU A 41 2.28 -6.71 -3.60
N LEU A 42 2.78 -5.92 -2.64
CA LEU A 42 2.78 -6.32 -1.22
C LEU A 42 1.36 -6.54 -0.69
N VAL A 43 0.43 -5.65 -1.02
CA VAL A 43 -1.00 -5.79 -0.64
C VAL A 43 -1.59 -7.06 -1.25
N LEU A 44 -1.31 -7.33 -2.53
CA LEU A 44 -1.81 -8.52 -3.20
C LEU A 44 -1.28 -9.80 -2.54
N ILE A 45 0.02 -9.85 -2.23
CA ILE A 45 0.64 -10.97 -1.50
C ILE A 45 -0.03 -11.15 -0.14
N ALA A 46 -0.25 -10.08 0.62
CA ALA A 46 -0.87 -10.17 1.94
C ALA A 46 -2.34 -10.60 1.93
N VAL A 47 -3.10 -10.21 0.90
CA VAL A 47 -4.49 -10.65 0.72
C VAL A 47 -4.54 -12.12 0.35
N ILE A 48 -3.62 -12.58 -0.51
CA ILE A 48 -3.58 -13.95 -1.00
C ILE A 48 -2.87 -14.90 -0.01
N ALA A 49 -2.05 -14.37 0.91
CA ALA A 49 -1.31 -15.12 1.92
C ALA A 49 -2.09 -16.28 2.58
N PRO A 50 -3.30 -16.10 3.14
CA PRO A 50 -4.03 -17.18 3.79
C PRO A 50 -4.37 -18.37 2.87
N TRP A 51 -4.37 -18.20 1.55
CA TRP A 51 -4.62 -19.28 0.60
C TRP A 51 -3.35 -19.90 0.01
N VAL A 52 -2.22 -19.19 0.05
CA VAL A 52 -0.93 -19.64 -0.50
C VAL A 52 -0.04 -20.28 0.56
N VAL A 53 -0.25 -19.92 1.83
CA VAL A 53 0.53 -20.45 2.95
C VAL A 53 0.36 -21.98 3.05
N PRO A 54 1.44 -22.76 2.97
CA PRO A 54 1.37 -24.23 3.01
C PRO A 54 1.12 -24.80 4.40
N TYR A 55 1.54 -24.10 5.47
CA TYR A 55 1.39 -24.54 6.86
C TYR A 55 0.86 -23.43 7.75
N ASP A 56 0.10 -23.79 8.79
CA ASP A 56 -0.37 -22.81 9.77
C ASP A 56 0.82 -22.10 10.44
N ALA A 57 0.96 -20.80 10.20
CA ALA A 57 2.08 -19.99 10.70
C ALA A 57 2.11 -19.86 12.24
N GLU A 58 0.99 -20.10 12.92
CA GLU A 58 0.85 -19.94 14.37
C GLU A 58 0.81 -21.28 15.10
N ASN A 59 0.14 -22.29 14.52
CA ASN A 59 -0.15 -23.55 15.24
C ASN A 59 0.60 -24.78 14.70
N PHE A 60 1.34 -24.66 13.59
CA PHE A 60 2.08 -25.80 13.03
C PHE A 60 3.54 -25.82 13.53
N PHE A 61 3.95 -26.98 14.03
CA PHE A 61 5.30 -27.25 14.53
C PHE A 61 5.80 -28.61 14.04
N ASP A 62 6.87 -28.62 13.25
CA ASP A 62 7.59 -29.81 12.80
C ASP A 62 8.85 -30.01 13.66
N TYR A 63 8.69 -30.76 14.76
CA TYR A 63 9.77 -31.05 15.71
C TYR A 63 10.79 -32.08 15.20
N ASP A 64 10.46 -32.81 14.14
CA ASP A 64 11.39 -33.78 13.53
C ASP A 64 12.38 -33.09 12.58
N SER A 65 12.07 -31.85 12.16
CA SER A 65 12.78 -31.09 11.14
C SER A 65 13.38 -29.78 11.68
N LEU A 66 13.78 -29.75 12.96
CA LEU A 66 14.31 -28.54 13.61
C LEU A 66 15.55 -28.00 12.89
N ASN A 67 15.56 -26.69 12.63
CA ASN A 67 16.62 -26.01 11.87
C ASN A 67 16.88 -26.61 10.48
N ALA A 68 15.87 -27.24 9.88
CA ALA A 68 15.99 -27.75 8.52
C ALA A 68 16.25 -26.61 7.54
N LEU A 69 17.20 -26.85 6.64
CA LEU A 69 17.53 -25.99 5.51
C LEU A 69 16.34 -25.90 4.51
N PRO A 70 16.34 -24.91 3.61
CA PRO A 70 15.34 -24.80 2.54
C PRO A 70 15.13 -26.12 1.79
N SER A 71 13.88 -26.58 1.71
CA SER A 71 13.48 -27.83 1.07
C SER A 71 12.14 -27.70 0.35
N MET A 72 11.79 -28.68 -0.50
CA MET A 72 10.47 -28.70 -1.15
C MET A 72 9.31 -28.78 -0.15
N LYS A 73 9.56 -29.37 1.03
CA LYS A 73 8.60 -29.41 2.15
C LYS A 73 8.50 -28.06 2.85
N HIS A 74 9.62 -27.42 3.13
CA HIS A 74 9.72 -26.12 3.79
C HIS A 74 10.52 -25.15 2.93
N TRP A 75 9.84 -24.31 2.14
CA TRP A 75 10.48 -23.53 1.07
C TRP A 75 11.63 -22.66 1.56
N PHE A 76 11.50 -22.07 2.76
CA PHE A 76 12.56 -21.28 3.40
C PHE A 76 13.17 -21.96 4.63
N GLY A 77 12.86 -23.24 4.84
CA GLY A 77 13.30 -23.99 6.01
C GLY A 77 12.45 -23.73 7.25
N VAL A 78 12.92 -24.28 8.35
CA VAL A 78 12.21 -24.34 9.63
C VAL A 78 13.05 -23.66 10.70
N ASP A 79 12.39 -22.91 11.57
CA ASP A 79 13.08 -22.26 12.68
C ASP A 79 13.44 -23.25 13.82
N PRO A 80 14.18 -22.82 14.86
CA PRO A 80 14.57 -23.70 15.96
C PRO A 80 13.39 -24.26 16.78
N LEU A 81 12.18 -23.74 16.58
CA LEU A 81 10.98 -24.20 17.26
C LEU A 81 10.15 -25.14 16.38
N GLY A 82 10.56 -25.43 15.15
CA GLY A 82 9.81 -26.28 14.23
C GLY A 82 8.80 -25.50 13.36
N ARG A 83 8.83 -24.17 13.35
CA ARG A 83 7.86 -23.37 12.57
C ARG A 83 8.37 -23.08 11.17
N ASP A 84 7.49 -23.19 10.19
CA ASP A 84 7.79 -22.88 8.79
C ASP A 84 8.02 -21.38 8.57
N ILE A 85 9.22 -21.03 8.09
CA ILE A 85 9.64 -19.63 7.95
C ILE A 85 8.86 -18.92 6.83
N PHE A 86 8.61 -19.61 5.71
CA PHE A 86 7.90 -19.05 4.56
C PHE A 86 6.48 -18.60 4.94
N SER A 87 5.75 -19.50 5.60
CA SER A 87 4.39 -19.26 6.08
C SER A 87 4.32 -18.07 7.04
N ARG A 88 5.30 -17.97 7.95
CA ARG A 88 5.39 -16.86 8.92
C ARG A 88 5.72 -15.52 8.27
N ILE A 89 6.55 -15.49 7.24
CA ILE A 89 6.84 -14.25 6.50
C ILE A 89 5.57 -13.76 5.79
N LEU A 90 4.83 -14.64 5.12
CA LEU A 90 3.62 -14.27 4.39
C LEU A 90 2.51 -13.77 5.32
N MET A 91 2.26 -14.49 6.42
CA MET A 91 1.29 -14.07 7.44
C MET A 91 1.74 -12.80 8.18
N GLY A 92 3.04 -12.67 8.47
CA GLY A 92 3.62 -11.48 9.08
C GLY A 92 3.53 -10.23 8.19
N ALA A 93 3.64 -10.38 6.87
CA ALA A 93 3.43 -9.30 5.91
C ALA A 93 1.98 -8.77 5.97
N ARG A 94 0.99 -9.67 6.07
CA ARG A 94 -0.43 -9.30 6.24
C ARG A 94 -0.68 -8.50 7.52
N ILE A 95 -0.13 -8.97 8.64
CA ILE A 95 -0.28 -8.28 9.93
C ILE A 95 0.38 -6.89 9.87
N SER A 96 1.60 -6.80 9.35
CA SER A 96 2.35 -5.54 9.22
C SER A 96 1.61 -4.51 8.35
N LEU A 97 1.08 -4.93 7.20
CA LEU A 97 0.32 -4.06 6.31
C LEU A 97 -0.98 -3.57 6.95
N THR A 98 -1.67 -4.46 7.67
CA THR A 98 -2.91 -4.10 8.38
C THR A 98 -2.62 -3.08 9.47
N ALA A 99 -1.60 -3.31 10.29
CA ALA A 99 -1.20 -2.38 11.36
C ALA A 99 -0.76 -1.03 10.79
N GLY A 100 0.04 -1.02 9.73
CA GLY A 100 0.48 0.20 9.05
C GLY A 100 -0.70 1.00 8.47
N PHE A 101 -1.63 0.33 7.80
CA PHE A 101 -2.83 0.95 7.25
C PHE A 101 -3.71 1.59 8.32
N VAL A 102 -3.98 0.84 9.41
CA VAL A 102 -4.79 1.34 10.54
C VAL A 102 -4.11 2.55 11.20
N SER A 103 -2.80 2.49 11.40
CA SER A 103 -2.02 3.60 11.99
C SER A 103 -2.15 4.87 11.14
N VAL A 104 -1.95 4.77 9.83
CA VAL A 104 -2.09 5.91 8.90
C VAL A 104 -3.51 6.43 8.87
N ALA A 105 -4.52 5.56 8.85
CA ALA A 105 -5.92 5.96 8.85
C ALA A 105 -6.29 6.75 10.11
N VAL A 106 -5.90 6.27 11.29
CA VAL A 106 -6.14 6.97 12.56
C VAL A 106 -5.40 8.31 12.58
N GLY A 107 -4.12 8.32 12.19
CA GLY A 107 -3.32 9.54 12.11
C GLY A 107 -3.91 10.56 11.14
N ALA A 108 -4.41 10.12 9.98
CA ALA A 108 -5.08 10.98 9.00
C ALA A 108 -6.39 11.55 9.56
N LEU A 109 -7.23 10.74 10.22
CA LEU A 109 -8.47 11.21 10.81
C LEU A 109 -8.23 12.30 11.87
N ILE A 110 -7.31 12.04 12.79
CA ILE A 110 -6.96 12.99 13.86
C ILE A 110 -6.29 14.23 13.26
N GLY A 111 -5.31 14.04 12.37
CA GLY A 111 -4.57 15.12 11.75
C GLY A 111 -5.44 16.01 10.87
N THR A 112 -6.36 15.44 10.09
CA THR A 112 -7.36 16.21 9.33
C THR A 112 -8.31 16.94 10.26
N GLY A 113 -8.79 16.30 11.34
CA GLY A 113 -9.64 16.97 12.33
C GLY A 113 -8.97 18.20 12.94
N LEU A 114 -7.75 18.05 13.46
CA LEU A 114 -6.96 19.15 14.01
C LEU A 114 -6.63 20.21 12.96
N GLY A 115 -6.29 19.80 11.74
CA GLY A 115 -5.99 20.70 10.63
C GLY A 115 -7.18 21.57 10.22
N LEU A 116 -8.39 21.00 10.22
CA LEU A 116 -9.62 21.75 9.97
C LEU A 116 -9.92 22.75 11.08
N VAL A 117 -9.74 22.35 12.35
CA VAL A 117 -9.91 23.25 13.50
C VAL A 117 -8.93 24.42 13.41
N ALA A 118 -7.64 24.13 13.22
CA ALA A 118 -6.62 25.17 13.08
C ALA A 118 -6.90 26.11 11.90
N GLY A 119 -7.26 25.55 10.73
CA GLY A 119 -7.61 26.34 9.55
C GLY A 119 -8.88 27.18 9.71
N TYR A 120 -9.80 26.80 10.60
CA TYR A 120 -10.99 27.60 10.88
C TYR A 120 -10.70 28.79 11.81
N TYR A 121 -9.77 28.65 12.77
CA TYR A 121 -9.47 29.69 13.75
C TYR A 121 -8.31 30.62 13.35
N GLU A 122 -7.37 30.17 12.50
CA GLU A 122 -6.15 30.93 12.12
C GLU A 122 -5.77 30.81 10.62
N GLY A 123 -6.66 30.28 9.78
CA GLY A 123 -6.45 30.15 8.32
C GLY A 123 -6.73 31.42 7.51
#